data_AF-A0A670YSI1-F1
#
_entry.id   AF-A0A670YSI1-F1
#
_cell.length_a   1.000
_cell.length_b   1.000
_cell.length_c   1.000
_cell.angle_alpha   90.00
_cell.angle_beta   90.00
_cell.angle_gamma   90.00
#
_symmetry.space_group_name_H-M   'P 1'
#
loop_
_entity.id
_entity.type
_entity.pdbx_description
1 polymer ?
#
loop_
_entity_poly.entity_id
_entity_poly.type
_entity_poly.pdbx_seq_one_letter_code
_entity_poly.pdbx_strand_id
1 'polypeptide(L)'
;MNKSSTLLRFPLYQLLKNVGKPSWENFCWKSNHGFTFPYGQRDNSPRSFCSWRRMFSKGLKSGLGCPAAVEQQTPELSDKEQRLLRKLYTGLIQGHRACLAEAITLIESTHKRKKEVAQVLLQKVLAHHREQEQLNKGKPLAFRVGLSGPPGAGKSTFIECFGKMLTERRHKVSVLAVDPSSSTTGGSLLGDKTRMTELSRDLNAYIRPSPTRGTLGGVTRTTNEAILLCEGGGYDIVLVETVGDLVFIFQGIKRGIIEMADLVVITKADGDLIVPARRIQAEYVSALKLLHKRSKVWRPKVMRISAKTGEGISDVWDKMTEFQELMLTSGELLAKRRRQQKVWMWNVIQESMLDHFRHHSEVKDQIPLLEDKVADGILSPGLAADLLLRAFKEKS
;
A
#
# COMPACT_ATOMS: atom_id res chain seq x y z
N MET A 1 -11.97 32.07 39.59
CA MET A 1 -11.66 32.31 38.17
C MET A 1 -10.14 32.39 37.99
N ASN A 2 -9.62 31.79 36.91
CA ASN A 2 -8.21 31.68 36.45
C ASN A 2 -7.25 30.85 37.32
N LYS A 3 -6.92 29.58 37.00
CA LYS A 3 -6.16 28.96 35.88
C LYS A 3 -4.64 29.25 35.87
N SER A 4 -3.92 28.34 36.54
CA SER A 4 -2.77 27.52 36.10
C SER A 4 -1.77 28.05 35.06
N SER A 5 -0.48 27.98 35.40
CA SER A 5 0.55 27.38 34.53
C SER A 5 1.90 27.23 35.25
N THR A 6 2.12 26.04 35.82
CA THR A 6 3.45 25.57 36.17
C THR A 6 3.52 24.09 35.80
N LEU A 7 4.54 23.72 35.03
CA LEU A 7 5.33 22.48 35.10
C LEU A 7 5.60 21.74 33.77
N LEU A 8 6.91 21.52 33.62
CA LEU A 8 7.61 20.32 33.16
C LEU A 8 7.75 20.07 31.64
N ARG A 9 8.93 20.49 31.17
CA ARG A 9 9.65 19.91 30.03
C ARG A 9 9.94 18.42 30.31
N PHE A 10 9.58 17.54 29.38
CA PHE A 10 10.13 16.18 29.26
C PHE A 10 10.71 15.96 27.85
N PRO A 11 11.92 15.40 27.71
CA PRO A 11 12.57 15.17 26.42
C PRO A 11 12.15 13.84 25.79
N LEU A 12 11.58 13.91 24.58
CA LEU A 12 11.20 12.77 23.74
C LEU A 12 12.42 12.24 22.96
N TYR A 13 13.42 11.70 23.67
CA TYR A 13 14.69 11.25 23.07
C TYR A 13 15.16 9.90 23.61
N GLN A 14 14.32 8.84 23.55
CA GLN A 14 14.81 7.49 23.85
C GLN A 14 13.96 6.30 23.35
N LEU A 15 13.12 6.46 22.32
CA LEU A 15 12.27 5.34 21.83
C LEU A 15 12.51 4.90 20.37
N LEU A 16 13.70 5.17 19.82
CA LEU A 16 14.08 4.72 18.46
C LEU A 16 15.46 4.05 18.36
N LYS A 17 16.07 3.61 19.48
CA LYS A 17 17.36 2.89 19.44
C LYS A 17 17.33 1.42 19.89
N ASN A 18 16.21 0.89 20.37
CA ASN A 18 16.12 -0.50 20.86
C ASN A 18 15.10 -1.35 20.10
N VAL A 19 15.24 -1.44 18.78
CA VAL A 19 14.76 -2.62 18.05
C VAL A 19 15.99 -3.29 17.46
N GLY A 20 16.46 -4.33 18.15
CA GLY A 20 17.63 -5.10 17.80
C GLY A 20 17.53 -5.69 16.40
N LYS A 21 18.67 -5.72 15.72
CA LYS A 21 18.89 -6.52 14.51
C LYS A 21 18.56 -7.98 14.84
N PRO A 22 17.67 -8.67 14.11
CA PRO A 22 17.62 -10.13 14.19
C PRO A 22 18.81 -10.70 13.43
N SER A 23 19.70 -11.39 14.15
CA SER A 23 20.80 -12.19 13.61
C SER A 23 20.25 -13.37 12.82
N TRP A 24 20.30 -13.29 11.49
CA TRP A 24 20.07 -14.43 10.59
C TRP A 24 21.21 -14.57 9.56
N GLU A 25 22.41 -14.15 9.92
CA GLU A 25 23.65 -14.58 9.27
C GLU A 25 24.24 -15.70 10.12
N ASN A 26 23.88 -16.95 9.77
CA ASN A 26 24.62 -18.20 10.02
C ASN A 26 23.66 -19.38 9.99
N PHE A 27 23.12 -19.71 8.82
CA PHE A 27 22.70 -21.08 8.52
C PHE A 27 23.16 -21.40 7.09
N CYS A 28 24.37 -21.95 7.02
CA CYS A 28 25.00 -22.45 5.82
C CYS A 28 24.55 -23.90 5.64
N TRP A 29 23.67 -24.19 4.70
CA TRP A 29 23.42 -25.56 4.25
C TRP A 29 24.28 -25.81 3.01
N LYS A 30 25.36 -26.56 3.20
CA LYS A 30 26.07 -27.23 2.10
C LYS A 30 25.19 -28.37 1.61
N SER A 31 24.86 -28.37 0.32
CA SER A 31 24.46 -29.58 -0.40
C SER A 31 25.36 -29.72 -1.63
N ASN A 32 26.34 -30.62 -1.52
CA ASN A 32 26.95 -31.29 -2.66
C ASN A 32 25.86 -32.05 -3.41
N HIS A 33 25.84 -31.94 -4.75
CA HIS A 33 25.78 -33.05 -5.70
C HIS A 33 25.65 -32.46 -7.10
N GLY A 34 26.68 -32.66 -7.92
CA GLY A 34 26.64 -32.37 -9.34
C GLY A 34 25.91 -33.47 -10.09
N PHE A 35 25.26 -33.11 -11.20
CA PHE A 35 25.11 -33.98 -12.38
C PHE A 35 24.85 -33.10 -13.61
N THR A 36 25.49 -33.49 -14.71
CA THR A 36 25.60 -32.84 -16.02
C THR A 36 24.60 -33.40 -17.04
N PHE A 37 23.91 -32.51 -17.79
CA PHE A 37 23.41 -32.53 -19.21
C PHE A 37 22.67 -33.80 -19.77
N PRO A 38 21.96 -33.79 -20.94
CA PRO A 38 22.00 -32.82 -22.06
C PRO A 38 20.66 -32.41 -22.75
N TYR A 39 20.87 -31.51 -23.72
CA TYR A 39 20.11 -30.98 -24.87
C TYR A 39 19.11 -31.87 -25.65
N GLY A 40 18.21 -31.15 -26.36
CA GLY A 40 17.42 -31.57 -27.55
C GLY A 40 15.92 -31.25 -27.38
N GLN A 41 15.12 -30.80 -28.34
CA GLN A 41 15.25 -30.17 -29.66
C GLN A 41 13.82 -29.63 -30.01
N ARG A 42 13.68 -28.74 -31.01
CA ARG A 42 12.40 -28.13 -31.42
C ARG A 42 11.55 -29.08 -32.28
N ASP A 43 10.22 -28.92 -32.26
CA ASP A 43 9.46 -28.95 -33.52
C ASP A 43 8.09 -28.24 -33.52
N ASN A 44 7.66 -27.90 -34.75
CA ASN A 44 6.63 -26.94 -35.15
C ASN A 44 5.15 -27.42 -35.12
N SER A 45 4.26 -26.42 -35.10
CA SER A 45 2.77 -26.32 -35.20
C SER A 45 2.02 -27.18 -36.27
N PRO A 46 0.66 -27.13 -36.48
CA PRO A 46 -0.37 -26.21 -35.95
C PRO A 46 -1.81 -26.79 -35.64
N ARG A 47 -2.61 -25.95 -34.93
CA ARG A 47 -4.10 -25.81 -34.91
C ARG A 47 -5.01 -27.02 -34.61
N SER A 48 -5.86 -26.91 -33.59
CA SER A 48 -7.31 -26.66 -33.77
C SER A 48 -8.05 -26.47 -32.43
N PHE A 49 -9.20 -25.82 -32.55
CA PHE A 49 -10.12 -25.31 -31.54
C PHE A 49 -11.07 -26.41 -31.02
N CYS A 50 -11.55 -26.26 -29.78
CA CYS A 50 -12.82 -26.74 -29.18
C CYS A 50 -12.76 -27.71 -27.97
N SER A 51 -13.66 -27.42 -27.03
CA SER A 51 -14.27 -28.30 -26.03
C SER A 51 -13.54 -28.49 -24.68
N TRP A 52 -13.67 -27.49 -23.79
CA TRP A 52 -13.50 -27.69 -22.34
C TRP A 52 -14.81 -28.14 -21.70
N ARG A 53 -15.06 -29.46 -21.72
CA ARG A 53 -15.95 -30.14 -20.76
C ARG A 53 -15.42 -31.54 -20.45
N ARG A 54 -15.20 -31.77 -19.16
CA ARG A 54 -14.97 -33.07 -18.47
C ARG A 54 -13.72 -33.85 -18.84
N MET A 55 -12.71 -33.80 -17.95
CA MET A 55 -12.03 -35.00 -17.45
C MET A 55 -11.10 -34.62 -16.28
N PHE A 56 -11.61 -34.74 -15.06
CA PHE A 56 -10.75 -34.97 -13.89
C PHE A 56 -10.94 -36.44 -13.49
N SER A 57 -10.11 -37.31 -14.04
CA SER A 57 -9.91 -38.64 -13.49
C SER A 57 -8.52 -39.16 -13.86
N LYS A 58 -7.69 -39.21 -12.83
CA LYS A 58 -6.54 -40.11 -12.61
C LYS A 58 -5.33 -40.00 -13.55
N GLY A 59 -4.27 -39.40 -12.97
CA GLY A 59 -2.96 -40.06 -12.88
C GLY A 59 -1.89 -39.64 -13.88
N LEU A 60 -0.96 -38.77 -13.43
CA LEU A 60 0.47 -38.95 -13.69
C LEU A 60 1.28 -38.20 -12.62
N LYS A 61 2.12 -38.94 -11.88
CA LYS A 61 3.11 -38.42 -10.93
C LYS A 61 4.41 -38.11 -11.68
N SER A 62 4.91 -36.90 -11.49
CA SER A 62 6.32 -36.42 -11.57
C SER A 62 6.24 -34.93 -11.93
N GLY A 63 6.89 -33.96 -11.32
CA GLY A 63 7.88 -33.90 -10.25
C GLY A 63 8.46 -32.48 -10.35
N LEU A 64 7.89 -31.52 -9.61
CA LEU A 64 8.47 -30.22 -9.24
C LEU A 64 7.55 -29.61 -8.18
N GLY A 65 8.13 -29.36 -7.00
CA GLY A 65 7.43 -29.31 -5.72
C GLY A 65 6.55 -28.08 -5.48
N CYS A 66 5.47 -28.38 -4.76
CA CYS A 66 4.52 -27.50 -4.04
C CYS A 66 3.46 -26.76 -4.87
N PRO A 67 2.23 -27.32 -4.88
CA PRO A 67 1.08 -26.49 -4.48
C PRO A 67 0.11 -27.16 -3.48
N ALA A 68 0.51 -28.18 -2.73
CA ALA A 68 -0.42 -28.95 -1.90
C ALA A 68 -0.77 -28.34 -0.51
N ALA A 69 0.00 -27.38 0.01
CA ALA A 69 -0.19 -26.88 1.38
C ALA A 69 -1.11 -25.64 1.50
N VAL A 70 -1.45 -24.97 0.39
CA VAL A 70 -2.29 -23.75 0.40
C VAL A 70 -3.77 -24.06 0.08
N GLU A 71 -4.08 -25.25 -0.43
CA GLU A 71 -5.46 -25.66 -0.73
C GLU A 71 -6.29 -26.02 0.50
N GLN A 72 -5.70 -26.16 1.68
CA GLN A 72 -6.37 -26.82 2.81
C GLN A 72 -7.25 -25.94 3.71
N GLN A 73 -7.43 -24.64 3.43
CA GLN A 73 -8.30 -23.77 4.25
C GLN A 73 -9.03 -22.68 3.46
N THR A 74 -9.41 -22.93 2.20
CA THR A 74 -10.35 -22.04 1.52
C THR A 74 -11.73 -22.17 2.17
N PRO A 75 -12.35 -21.07 2.66
CA PRO A 75 -13.68 -21.13 3.26
C PRO A 75 -14.67 -21.71 2.26
N GLU A 76 -15.56 -22.62 2.72
CA GLU A 76 -16.65 -23.12 1.89
C GLU A 76 -17.57 -21.95 1.52
N LEU A 77 -17.63 -21.62 0.24
CA LEU A 77 -18.40 -20.51 -0.30
C LEU A 77 -19.73 -21.03 -0.85
N SER A 78 -20.84 -20.37 -0.47
CA SER A 78 -22.15 -20.64 -1.07
C SER A 78 -22.16 -20.34 -2.57
N ASP A 79 -23.09 -20.95 -3.32
CA ASP A 79 -23.23 -20.72 -4.76
C ASP A 79 -23.39 -19.25 -5.13
N LYS A 80 -24.10 -18.49 -4.28
CA LYS A 80 -24.29 -17.04 -4.44
C LYS A 80 -22.97 -16.29 -4.31
N GLU A 81 -22.15 -16.63 -3.32
CA GLU A 81 -20.83 -16.04 -3.11
C GLU A 81 -19.87 -16.40 -4.24
N GLN A 82 -19.90 -17.65 -4.72
CA GLN A 82 -19.10 -18.07 -5.87
C GLN A 82 -19.51 -17.33 -7.15
N ARG A 83 -20.81 -17.09 -7.36
CA ARG A 83 -21.30 -16.30 -8.50
C ARG A 83 -20.84 -14.85 -8.40
N LEU A 84 -20.92 -14.24 -7.22
CA LEU A 84 -20.41 -12.89 -6.96
C LEU A 84 -18.90 -12.82 -7.24
N LEU A 85 -18.12 -13.75 -6.71
CA LEU A 85 -16.68 -13.82 -6.92
C LEU A 85 -16.29 -13.94 -8.39
N ARG A 86 -16.97 -14.81 -9.14
CA ARG A 86 -16.74 -14.94 -10.59
C ARG A 86 -17.05 -13.64 -11.32
N LYS A 87 -18.21 -13.02 -11.04
CA LYS A 87 -18.58 -11.73 -11.63
C LYS A 87 -17.52 -10.66 -11.35
N LEU A 88 -17.13 -10.51 -10.08
CA LEU A 88 -16.16 -9.50 -9.67
C LEU A 88 -14.78 -9.76 -10.27
N TYR A 89 -14.28 -10.98 -10.19
CA TYR A 89 -12.97 -11.35 -10.74
C TYR A 89 -12.91 -11.11 -12.25
N THR A 90 -13.85 -11.69 -13.02
CA THR A 90 -13.87 -11.55 -14.48
C THR A 90 -14.05 -10.10 -14.90
N GLY A 91 -14.97 -9.37 -14.27
CA GLY A 91 -15.16 -7.96 -14.59
C GLY A 91 -13.96 -7.09 -14.22
N LEU A 92 -13.28 -7.39 -13.11
CA LEU A 92 -12.08 -6.65 -12.69
C LEU A 92 -10.95 -6.83 -13.70
N ILE A 93 -10.60 -8.07 -14.08
CA ILE A 93 -9.51 -8.33 -15.05
C ILE A 93 -9.82 -7.80 -16.46
N GLN A 94 -11.11 -7.64 -16.79
CA GLN A 94 -11.56 -7.00 -18.03
C GLN A 94 -11.53 -5.46 -17.97
N GLY A 95 -11.17 -4.88 -16.82
CA GLY A 95 -11.09 -3.43 -16.63
C GLY A 95 -12.45 -2.75 -16.38
N HIS A 96 -13.49 -3.50 -15.97
CA HIS A 96 -14.79 -2.90 -15.64
C HIS A 96 -14.74 -2.14 -14.31
N ARG A 97 -14.78 -0.80 -14.38
CA ARG A 97 -14.72 0.13 -13.22
C ARG A 97 -15.71 -0.20 -12.11
N ALA A 98 -16.93 -0.62 -12.47
CA ALA A 98 -17.96 -0.98 -11.49
C ALA A 98 -17.56 -2.22 -10.65
N CYS A 99 -16.93 -3.22 -11.29
CA CYS A 99 -16.45 -4.41 -10.59
C CYS A 99 -15.26 -4.07 -9.69
N LEU A 100 -14.37 -3.19 -10.13
CA LEU A 100 -13.28 -2.67 -9.29
C LEU A 100 -13.82 -1.95 -8.04
N ALA A 101 -14.81 -1.07 -8.21
CA ALA A 101 -15.41 -0.36 -7.08
C ALA A 101 -16.15 -1.29 -6.10
N GLU A 102 -16.87 -2.29 -6.63
CA GLU A 102 -17.56 -3.31 -5.83
C GLU A 102 -16.54 -4.20 -5.08
N ALA A 103 -15.43 -4.57 -5.73
CA ALA A 103 -14.33 -5.32 -5.12
C ALA A 103 -13.61 -4.53 -4.01
N ILE A 104 -13.32 -3.24 -4.23
CA ILE A 104 -12.73 -2.38 -3.19
C ILE A 104 -13.69 -2.23 -2.01
N THR A 105 -14.99 -2.06 -2.27
CA THR A 105 -16.00 -2.00 -1.20
C THR A 105 -16.09 -3.31 -0.42
N LEU A 106 -15.86 -4.46 -1.07
CA LEU A 106 -15.84 -5.77 -0.43
C LEU A 106 -14.65 -5.92 0.52
N ILE A 107 -13.42 -5.55 0.09
CA ILE A 107 -12.23 -5.60 0.96
C ILE A 107 -12.33 -4.61 2.12
N GLU A 108 -12.97 -3.45 1.90
CA GLU A 108 -13.23 -2.47 2.95
C GLU A 108 -14.30 -2.92 3.95
N SER A 109 -15.00 -4.05 3.74
CA SER A 109 -16.05 -4.47 4.67
C SER A 109 -15.49 -4.97 6.02
N THR A 110 -16.14 -4.61 7.13
CA THR A 110 -15.86 -5.20 8.46
C THR A 110 -16.54 -6.53 8.68
N HIS A 111 -17.56 -6.87 7.89
CA HIS A 111 -18.38 -8.06 8.07
C HIS A 111 -17.54 -9.34 7.86
N LYS A 112 -17.50 -10.22 8.87
CA LYS A 112 -16.65 -11.43 8.89
C LYS A 112 -16.77 -12.28 7.61
N ARG A 113 -18.00 -12.60 7.22
CA ARG A 113 -18.25 -13.37 5.99
C ARG A 113 -17.80 -12.67 4.71
N LYS A 114 -17.94 -11.35 4.63
CA LYS A 114 -17.50 -10.58 3.45
C LYS A 114 -15.98 -10.53 3.38
N LYS A 115 -15.29 -10.46 4.52
CA LYS A 115 -13.82 -10.57 4.60
C LYS A 115 -13.32 -11.91 4.06
N GLU A 116 -13.97 -13.02 4.41
CA GLU A 116 -13.62 -14.36 3.87
C GLU A 116 -13.72 -14.38 2.33
N VAL A 117 -14.84 -13.89 1.79
CA VAL A 117 -15.04 -13.76 0.33
C VAL A 117 -13.96 -12.84 -0.28
N ALA A 118 -13.65 -11.71 0.36
CA ALA A 118 -12.64 -10.76 -0.08
C ALA A 118 -11.24 -11.40 -0.18
N GLN A 119 -10.86 -12.22 0.79
CA GLN A 119 -9.57 -12.92 0.77
C GLN A 119 -9.47 -13.91 -0.39
N VAL A 120 -10.55 -14.63 -0.71
CA VAL A 120 -10.58 -15.51 -1.89
C VAL A 120 -10.46 -14.71 -3.19
N LEU A 121 -11.12 -13.55 -3.29
CA LEU A 121 -10.96 -12.65 -4.44
C LEU A 121 -9.51 -12.17 -4.58
N LEU A 122 -8.90 -11.69 -3.50
CA LEU A 122 -7.53 -11.19 -3.48
C LEU A 122 -6.53 -12.27 -3.88
N GLN A 123 -6.70 -13.50 -3.41
CA GLN A 123 -5.85 -14.62 -3.79
C GLN A 123 -5.91 -14.90 -5.31
N LYS A 124 -7.12 -14.85 -5.90
CA LYS A 124 -7.28 -15.01 -7.35
C LYS A 124 -6.64 -13.86 -8.14
N VAL A 125 -6.82 -12.63 -7.70
CA VAL A 125 -6.20 -11.45 -8.33
C VAL A 125 -4.68 -11.48 -8.18
N LEU A 126 -4.16 -11.93 -7.03
CA LEU A 126 -2.72 -12.08 -6.80
C LEU A 126 -2.11 -13.14 -7.74
N ALA A 127 -2.79 -14.27 -7.94
CA ALA A 127 -2.36 -15.29 -8.90
C ALA A 127 -2.32 -14.73 -10.33
N HIS A 128 -3.38 -14.03 -10.75
CA HIS A 128 -3.43 -13.36 -12.05
C HIS A 128 -2.33 -12.30 -12.21
N HIS A 129 -2.12 -11.45 -11.19
CA HIS A 129 -1.08 -10.43 -11.20
C HIS A 129 0.32 -11.04 -11.37
N ARG A 130 0.60 -12.15 -10.67
CA ARG A 130 1.88 -12.88 -10.84
C ARG A 130 2.06 -13.43 -12.24
N GLU A 131 1.01 -14.00 -12.83
CA GLU A 131 1.02 -14.47 -14.22
C GLU A 131 1.31 -13.31 -15.18
N GLN A 132 0.63 -12.17 -15.01
CA GLN A 132 0.86 -10.99 -15.83
C GLN A 132 2.28 -10.43 -15.68
N GLU A 133 2.84 -10.37 -14.46
CA GLU A 133 4.25 -9.97 -14.27
C GLU A 133 5.22 -10.96 -14.92
N GLN A 134 4.95 -12.26 -14.87
CA GLN A 134 5.76 -13.28 -15.54
C GLN A 134 5.74 -13.08 -17.06
N LEU A 135 4.57 -12.85 -17.65
CA LEU A 135 4.41 -12.50 -19.07
C LEU A 135 5.16 -11.20 -19.41
N ASN A 136 5.20 -10.25 -18.48
CA ASN A 136 5.98 -9.01 -18.57
C ASN A 136 7.47 -9.18 -18.20
N LYS A 137 8.02 -10.40 -18.31
CA LYS A 137 9.44 -10.72 -18.04
C LYS A 137 9.89 -10.36 -16.62
N GLY A 138 8.97 -10.48 -15.65
CA GLY A 138 9.20 -10.14 -14.24
C GLY A 138 9.23 -8.63 -13.94
N LYS A 139 8.88 -7.77 -14.91
CA LYS A 139 8.77 -6.33 -14.67
C LYS A 139 7.43 -6.00 -14.03
N PRO A 140 7.40 -5.08 -13.04
CA PRO A 140 6.18 -4.54 -12.48
C PRO A 140 5.19 -4.04 -13.53
N LEU A 141 3.91 -4.33 -13.33
CA LEU A 141 2.83 -3.88 -14.22
C LEU A 141 2.42 -2.42 -14.00
N ALA A 142 2.64 -1.92 -12.78
CA ALA A 142 2.27 -0.57 -12.41
C ALA A 142 3.37 0.15 -11.63
N PHE A 143 3.35 1.47 -11.69
CA PHE A 143 4.16 2.36 -10.87
C PHE A 143 3.34 2.94 -9.72
N ARG A 144 3.74 2.67 -8.47
CA ARG A 144 3.01 3.10 -7.27
C ARG A 144 3.64 4.37 -6.72
N VAL A 145 2.87 5.44 -6.63
CA VAL A 145 3.37 6.77 -6.25
C VAL A 145 2.65 7.21 -4.98
N GLY A 146 3.41 7.40 -3.92
CA GLY A 146 2.92 7.96 -2.67
C GLY A 146 2.99 9.48 -2.68
N LEU A 147 1.89 10.16 -2.37
CA LEU A 147 1.78 11.62 -2.29
C LEU A 147 1.49 12.03 -0.84
N SER A 148 2.36 12.84 -0.24
CA SER A 148 2.18 13.35 1.12
C SER A 148 2.39 14.85 1.19
N GLY A 149 1.73 15.52 2.14
CA GLY A 149 1.87 16.96 2.37
C GLY A 149 0.73 17.54 3.20
N PRO A 150 0.91 18.73 3.80
CA PRO A 150 -0.10 19.31 4.67
C PRO A 150 -1.39 19.66 3.92
N PRO A 151 -2.52 19.81 4.64
CA PRO A 151 -3.73 20.40 4.07
C PRO A 151 -3.43 21.74 3.40
N GLY A 152 -4.03 22.02 2.25
CA GLY A 152 -3.82 23.28 1.51
C GLY A 152 -2.52 23.37 0.69
N ALA A 153 -1.65 22.36 0.72
CA ALA A 153 -0.43 22.31 -0.08
C ALA A 153 -0.67 22.20 -1.60
N GLY A 154 -1.91 21.97 -2.05
CA GLY A 154 -2.24 21.83 -3.47
C GLY A 154 -2.16 20.41 -4.03
N LYS A 155 -2.20 19.39 -3.16
CA LYS A 155 -2.12 17.97 -3.56
C LYS A 155 -3.21 17.57 -4.55
N SER A 156 -4.48 17.83 -4.24
CA SER A 156 -5.61 17.45 -5.10
C SER A 156 -5.56 18.15 -6.46
N THR A 157 -5.20 19.45 -6.48
CA THR A 157 -5.01 20.23 -7.71
C THR A 157 -3.86 19.67 -8.55
N PHE A 158 -2.76 19.27 -7.91
CA PHE A 158 -1.68 18.56 -8.60
C PHE A 158 -2.16 17.23 -9.18
N ILE A 159 -2.86 16.40 -8.39
CA ILE A 159 -3.34 15.09 -8.85
C ILE A 159 -4.27 15.23 -10.05
N GLU A 160 -5.17 16.23 -10.06
CA GLU A 160 -6.05 16.48 -11.21
C GLU A 160 -5.26 16.84 -12.47
N CYS A 161 -4.37 17.84 -12.38
CA CYS A 161 -3.54 18.29 -13.50
C CYS A 161 -2.60 17.19 -14.02
N PHE A 162 -1.87 16.56 -13.10
CA PHE A 162 -0.93 15.49 -13.39
C PHE A 162 -1.64 14.23 -13.92
N GLY A 163 -2.75 13.84 -13.31
CA GLY A 163 -3.55 12.70 -13.73
C GLY A 163 -4.10 12.88 -15.15
N LYS A 164 -4.58 14.08 -15.50
CA LYS A 164 -5.01 14.40 -16.86
C LYS A 164 -3.87 14.28 -17.89
N MET A 165 -2.71 14.85 -17.58
CA MET A 165 -1.54 14.72 -18.46
C MET A 165 -1.19 13.24 -18.69
N LEU A 166 -1.30 12.40 -17.65
CA LEU A 166 -1.03 10.97 -17.77
C LEU A 166 -2.07 10.24 -18.60
N THR A 167 -3.37 10.53 -18.41
CA THR A 167 -4.43 9.89 -19.21
C THR A 167 -4.41 10.35 -20.67
N GLU A 168 -4.03 11.59 -20.96
CA GLU A 168 -3.73 12.09 -22.31
C GLU A 168 -2.57 11.33 -22.97
N ARG A 169 -1.58 10.92 -22.17
CA ARG A 169 -0.48 10.04 -22.57
C ARG A 169 -0.85 8.55 -22.59
N ARG A 170 -2.15 8.22 -22.51
CA ARG A 170 -2.74 6.87 -22.56
C ARG A 170 -2.45 5.96 -21.36
N HIS A 171 -1.99 6.53 -20.24
CA HIS A 171 -1.91 5.78 -18.99
C HIS A 171 -3.29 5.59 -18.37
N LYS A 172 -3.49 4.48 -17.66
CA LYS A 172 -4.64 4.23 -16.79
C LYS A 172 -4.25 4.55 -15.35
N VAL A 173 -4.82 5.63 -14.82
CA VAL A 173 -4.43 6.19 -13.52
C VAL A 173 -5.46 5.83 -12.46
N SER A 174 -5.05 5.18 -11.38
CA SER A 174 -5.89 5.07 -10.17
C SER A 174 -5.40 6.04 -9.10
N VAL A 175 -6.33 6.65 -8.38
CA VAL A 175 -6.09 7.57 -7.28
C VAL A 175 -6.80 7.02 -6.05
N LEU A 176 -6.02 6.56 -5.08
CA LEU A 176 -6.47 6.12 -3.77
C LEU A 176 -6.22 7.26 -2.78
N ALA A 177 -7.22 8.11 -2.61
CA ALA A 177 -7.15 9.26 -1.72
C ALA A 177 -7.45 8.81 -0.29
N VAL A 178 -6.79 9.41 0.70
CA VAL A 178 -6.99 9.07 2.10
C VAL A 178 -7.40 10.31 2.86
N ASP A 179 -8.68 10.37 3.24
CA ASP A 179 -9.27 11.50 3.93
C ASP A 179 -9.12 11.35 5.45
N PRO A 180 -8.29 12.16 6.13
CA PRO A 180 -8.16 12.11 7.60
C PRO A 180 -9.44 12.56 8.32
N SER A 181 -10.35 13.31 7.68
CA SER A 181 -11.62 13.72 8.30
C SER A 181 -12.65 12.59 8.39
N SER A 182 -12.40 11.46 7.73
CA SER A 182 -13.30 10.30 7.72
C SER A 182 -13.26 9.44 8.99
N SER A 183 -12.38 9.75 9.95
CA SER A 183 -12.36 9.08 11.25
C SER A 183 -13.61 9.38 12.11
N THR A 184 -14.30 10.50 11.87
CA THR A 184 -15.53 10.89 12.58
C THR A 184 -16.82 10.58 11.82
N THR A 185 -16.77 10.42 10.49
CA THR A 185 -17.97 10.28 9.63
C THR A 185 -18.17 8.88 9.05
N GLY A 186 -17.28 7.92 9.33
CA GLY A 186 -17.39 6.53 8.85
C GLY A 186 -16.98 6.32 7.39
N GLY A 187 -16.51 7.37 6.71
CA GLY A 187 -16.06 7.36 5.32
C GLY A 187 -16.66 8.48 4.49
N SER A 188 -15.84 9.11 3.65
CA SER A 188 -16.30 10.11 2.70
C SER A 188 -16.66 9.45 1.37
N LEU A 189 -17.96 9.34 1.05
CA LEU A 189 -18.42 8.76 -0.22
C LEU A 189 -18.11 9.65 -1.44
N LEU A 190 -17.95 10.97 -1.22
CA LEU A 190 -17.90 11.98 -2.28
C LEU A 190 -16.73 12.99 -2.15
N GLY A 191 -16.08 13.09 -1.00
CA GLY A 191 -15.28 14.27 -0.62
C GLY A 191 -14.09 14.60 -1.51
N ASP A 192 -13.33 13.60 -1.96
CA ASP A 192 -12.18 13.87 -2.85
C ASP A 192 -12.58 13.95 -4.33
N LYS A 193 -13.73 13.38 -4.70
CA LYS A 193 -14.24 13.42 -6.07
C LYS A 193 -14.69 14.82 -6.48
N THR A 194 -15.15 15.63 -5.53
CA THR A 194 -15.53 17.04 -5.77
C THR A 194 -14.32 17.98 -5.91
N ARG A 195 -13.14 17.57 -5.44
CA ARG A 195 -11.89 18.35 -5.58
C ARG A 195 -11.13 18.06 -6.87
N MET A 196 -11.47 16.96 -7.55
CA MET A 196 -10.83 16.51 -8.80
C MET A 196 -11.93 16.25 -9.85
N THR A 197 -12.67 17.31 -10.19
CA THR A 197 -13.90 17.25 -10.97
C THR A 197 -13.66 16.67 -12.36
N GLU A 198 -12.61 17.12 -13.05
CA GLU A 198 -12.39 16.73 -14.44
C GLU A 198 -11.81 15.33 -14.54
N LEU A 199 -10.80 15.02 -13.72
CA LEU A 199 -10.20 13.68 -13.67
C LEU A 199 -11.23 12.63 -13.24
N SER A 200 -12.20 12.99 -12.40
CA SER A 200 -13.26 12.05 -11.98
C SER A 200 -14.19 11.59 -13.11
N ARG A 201 -14.27 12.38 -14.19
CA ARG A 201 -15.09 12.10 -15.38
C ARG A 201 -14.30 11.35 -16.46
N ASP A 202 -12.98 11.33 -16.37
CA ASP A 202 -12.12 10.58 -17.27
C ASP A 202 -12.39 9.06 -17.13
N LEU A 203 -12.47 8.37 -18.26
CA LEU A 203 -12.68 6.91 -18.31
C LEU A 203 -11.40 6.13 -18.03
N ASN A 204 -10.23 6.74 -18.29
CA ASN A 204 -8.92 6.17 -18.00
C ASN A 204 -8.47 6.42 -16.56
N ALA A 205 -9.19 7.26 -15.81
CA ALA A 205 -8.93 7.49 -14.40
C ALA A 205 -9.92 6.77 -13.48
N TYR A 206 -9.45 6.31 -12.32
CA TYR A 206 -10.31 5.78 -11.25
C TYR A 206 -9.95 6.43 -9.93
N ILE A 207 -10.92 7.09 -9.29
CA ILE A 207 -10.71 7.81 -8.03
C ILE A 207 -11.53 7.11 -6.95
N ARG A 208 -10.86 6.67 -5.88
CA ARG A 208 -11.49 6.08 -4.69
C ARG A 208 -11.07 6.89 -3.45
N PRO A 209 -12.01 7.62 -2.82
CA PRO A 209 -11.79 8.09 -1.45
C PRO A 209 -11.83 6.90 -0.50
N SER A 210 -10.81 6.75 0.35
CA SER A 210 -10.70 5.65 1.31
C SER A 210 -10.95 6.15 2.75
N PRO A 211 -11.74 5.40 3.56
CA PRO A 211 -12.08 5.81 4.92
C PRO A 211 -10.94 5.49 5.92
N THR A 212 -10.39 6.48 6.63
CA THR A 212 -9.27 6.30 7.60
C THR A 212 -9.62 5.47 8.84
N ARG A 213 -10.91 5.24 9.14
CA ARG A 213 -11.44 4.34 10.19
C ARG A 213 -10.63 4.29 11.50
N GLY A 214 -10.16 5.45 11.97
CA GLY A 214 -9.48 5.58 13.27
C GLY A 214 -8.10 4.92 13.37
N THR A 215 -7.53 4.41 12.27
CA THR A 215 -6.15 3.90 12.26
C THR A 215 -5.14 5.04 12.24
N LEU A 216 -4.22 5.04 13.22
CA LEU A 216 -3.15 6.04 13.34
C LEU A 216 -2.14 5.81 12.21
N GLY A 217 -2.11 6.69 11.21
CA GLY A 217 -1.15 6.59 10.10
C GLY A 217 -1.64 7.05 8.74
N GLY A 218 -2.94 7.39 8.60
CA GLY A 218 -3.46 7.95 7.35
C GLY A 218 -3.42 6.99 6.15
N VAL A 219 -3.22 5.69 6.37
CA VAL A 219 -3.38 4.61 5.37
C VAL A 219 -4.39 3.64 5.92
N THR A 220 -5.37 3.25 5.13
CA THR A 220 -6.35 2.25 5.58
C THR A 220 -5.69 0.87 5.57
N ARG A 221 -6.11 -0.01 6.49
CA ARG A 221 -5.73 -1.44 6.50
C ARG A 221 -5.77 -2.07 5.10
N THR A 222 -6.72 -1.61 4.29
CA THR A 222 -7.10 -2.16 2.99
C THR A 222 -6.43 -1.47 1.79
N THR A 223 -5.55 -0.50 2.00
CA THR A 223 -4.95 0.28 0.90
C THR A 223 -4.08 -0.62 0.01
N ASN A 224 -3.30 -1.53 0.59
CA ASN A 224 -2.45 -2.45 -0.20
C ASN A 224 -3.29 -3.44 -1.01
N GLU A 225 -4.38 -3.96 -0.44
CA GLU A 225 -5.36 -4.76 -1.17
C GLU A 225 -5.99 -3.97 -2.32
N ALA A 226 -6.34 -2.69 -2.09
CA ALA A 226 -6.89 -1.83 -3.13
C ALA A 226 -5.89 -1.56 -4.26
N ILE A 227 -4.61 -1.35 -3.94
CA ILE A 227 -3.53 -1.24 -4.95
C ILE A 227 -3.50 -2.50 -5.81
N LEU A 228 -3.49 -3.69 -5.19
CA LEU A 228 -3.49 -4.96 -5.92
C LEU A 228 -4.71 -5.11 -6.85
N LEU A 229 -5.91 -4.70 -6.38
CA LEU A 229 -7.12 -4.72 -7.20
C LEU A 229 -7.04 -3.72 -8.37
N CYS A 230 -6.45 -2.55 -8.18
CA CYS A 230 -6.21 -1.59 -9.27
C CYS A 230 -5.22 -2.16 -10.30
N GLU A 231 -4.09 -2.72 -9.85
CA GLU A 231 -3.11 -3.34 -10.76
C GLU A 231 -3.74 -4.49 -11.55
N GLY A 232 -4.49 -5.37 -10.88
CA GLY A 232 -5.26 -6.43 -11.54
C GLY A 232 -6.34 -5.93 -12.49
N GLY A 233 -6.83 -4.70 -12.28
CA GLY A 233 -7.77 -4.01 -13.18
C GLY A 233 -7.10 -3.32 -14.38
N GLY A 234 -5.78 -3.46 -14.53
CA GLY A 234 -5.01 -2.91 -15.64
C GLY A 234 -4.65 -1.43 -15.47
N TYR A 235 -4.64 -0.90 -14.24
CA TYR A 235 -4.10 0.44 -13.95
C TYR A 235 -2.59 0.36 -13.80
N ASP A 236 -1.85 1.07 -14.65
CA ASP A 236 -0.39 1.08 -14.70
C ASP A 236 0.23 2.23 -13.88
N ILE A 237 -0.58 3.19 -13.44
CA ILE A 237 -0.15 4.22 -12.48
C ILE A 237 -1.12 4.24 -11.30
N VAL A 238 -0.59 4.00 -10.10
CA VAL A 238 -1.38 4.00 -8.85
C VAL A 238 -0.88 5.12 -7.95
N LEU A 239 -1.63 6.22 -7.90
CA LEU A 239 -1.39 7.34 -7.01
C LEU A 239 -2.08 7.07 -5.67
N VAL A 240 -1.33 7.12 -4.58
CA VAL A 240 -1.85 6.92 -3.22
C VAL A 240 -1.55 8.18 -2.45
N GLU A 241 -2.55 8.78 -1.78
CA GLU A 241 -2.34 9.93 -0.90
C GLU A 241 -1.67 9.52 0.42
N THR A 242 -0.54 8.80 0.35
CA THR A 242 0.39 8.48 1.44
C THR A 242 1.74 7.97 0.89
N VAL A 243 2.22 6.78 1.30
CA VAL A 243 3.50 6.18 0.91
C VAL A 243 3.33 5.28 -0.32
N GLY A 244 4.38 5.17 -1.15
CA GLY A 244 4.40 4.34 -2.37
C GLY A 244 5.81 3.88 -2.74
N ASP A 245 6.02 3.39 -3.97
CA ASP A 245 7.37 3.03 -4.48
C ASP A 245 8.25 4.27 -4.55
N LEU A 246 7.67 5.39 -4.98
CA LEU A 246 8.25 6.71 -4.91
C LEU A 246 7.41 7.58 -3.95
N VAL A 247 8.06 8.29 -3.02
CA VAL A 247 7.37 9.20 -2.09
C VAL A 247 7.60 10.65 -2.49
N PHE A 248 6.52 11.31 -2.88
CA PHE A 248 6.39 12.75 -3.07
C PHE A 248 6.03 13.44 -1.78
N ILE A 249 6.74 14.53 -1.47
CA ILE A 249 6.35 15.44 -0.40
C ILE A 249 6.10 16.84 -0.95
N PHE A 250 4.87 17.32 -0.74
CA PHE A 250 4.44 18.68 -0.96
C PHE A 250 4.72 19.51 0.29
N GLN A 251 5.54 20.56 0.13
CA GLN A 251 5.86 21.60 1.12
C GLN A 251 5.57 21.21 2.59
N GLY A 252 6.58 20.75 3.33
CA GLY A 252 6.44 20.50 4.77
C GLY A 252 7.76 20.14 5.46
N ILE A 253 8.22 21.01 6.35
CA ILE A 253 9.36 20.74 7.24
C ILE A 253 8.84 20.04 8.50
N LYS A 254 8.26 18.85 8.33
CA LYS A 254 8.06 17.96 9.48
C LYS A 254 9.29 17.06 9.59
N ARG A 255 9.99 17.19 10.73
CA ARG A 255 11.14 16.35 11.09
C ARG A 255 10.75 14.87 10.90
N GLY A 256 11.57 14.10 10.19
CA GLY A 256 11.32 12.69 9.85
C GLY A 256 10.58 12.42 8.52
N ILE A 257 9.87 13.39 7.93
CA ILE A 257 9.15 13.17 6.66
C ILE A 257 10.09 13.40 5.45
N ILE A 258 10.90 14.46 5.49
CA ILE A 258 11.86 14.78 4.42
C ILE A 258 12.85 13.64 4.19
N GLU A 259 13.24 12.94 5.25
CA GLU A 259 14.15 11.79 5.19
C GLU A 259 13.60 10.64 4.35
N MET A 260 12.28 10.56 4.20
CA MET A 260 11.60 9.54 3.39
C MET A 260 11.31 9.99 1.94
N ALA A 261 11.58 11.25 1.59
CA ALA A 261 11.28 11.83 0.28
C ALA A 261 12.20 11.29 -0.82
N ASP A 262 11.61 10.79 -1.90
CA ASP A 262 12.33 10.49 -3.15
C ASP A 262 12.27 11.69 -4.10
N LEU A 263 11.18 12.47 -4.05
CA LEU A 263 11.01 13.76 -4.71
C LEU A 263 10.32 14.75 -3.77
N VAL A 264 10.85 15.97 -3.69
CA VAL A 264 10.20 17.09 -2.97
C VAL A 264 9.68 18.07 -4.00
N VAL A 265 8.41 18.41 -3.91
CA VAL A 265 7.75 19.32 -4.85
C VAL A 265 7.21 20.54 -4.12
N ILE A 266 7.67 21.70 -4.58
CA ILE A 266 7.24 22.99 -4.09
C ILE A 266 6.16 23.49 -5.03
N THR A 267 4.92 23.44 -4.57
CA THR A 267 3.73 23.87 -5.31
C THR A 267 3.57 25.38 -5.30
N LYS A 268 2.61 25.85 -6.13
CA LYS A 268 2.21 27.26 -6.23
C LYS A 268 3.37 28.17 -6.62
N ALA A 269 4.31 27.68 -7.43
CA ALA A 269 5.43 28.46 -7.92
C ALA A 269 4.98 29.33 -9.11
N ASP A 270 4.01 30.21 -8.88
CA ASP A 270 3.41 31.09 -9.88
C ASP A 270 3.21 32.52 -9.31
N GLY A 271 3.22 33.52 -10.21
CA GLY A 271 3.09 34.94 -9.86
C GLY A 271 4.12 35.38 -8.80
N ASP A 272 3.64 36.06 -7.76
CA ASP A 272 4.47 36.60 -6.67
C ASP A 272 5.14 35.50 -5.83
N LEU A 273 4.68 34.24 -5.94
CA LEU A 273 5.21 33.11 -5.18
C LEU A 273 6.41 32.43 -5.85
N ILE A 274 6.81 32.85 -7.05
CA ILE A 274 7.98 32.29 -7.75
C ILE A 274 9.28 32.49 -6.92
N VAL A 275 9.49 33.69 -6.39
CA VAL A 275 10.71 34.01 -5.61
C VAL A 275 10.73 33.27 -4.26
N PRO A 276 9.66 33.29 -3.44
CA PRO A 276 9.55 32.44 -2.26
C PRO A 276 9.76 30.95 -2.56
N ALA A 277 9.16 30.42 -3.62
CA ALA A 277 9.31 29.01 -4.00
C ALA A 277 10.76 28.65 -4.34
N ARG A 278 11.50 29.54 -5.03
CA ARG A 278 12.94 29.34 -5.31
C ARG A 278 13.78 29.34 -4.04
N ARG A 279 13.50 30.24 -3.09
CA ARG A 279 14.19 30.26 -1.79
C ARG A 279 13.96 28.95 -1.02
N ILE A 280 12.71 28.52 -0.91
CA ILE A 280 12.35 27.26 -0.26
C ILE A 280 13.04 26.07 -0.96
N GLN A 281 13.13 26.10 -2.30
CA GLN A 281 13.84 25.08 -3.07
C GLN A 281 15.31 24.97 -2.65
N ALA A 282 16.00 26.10 -2.56
CA ALA A 282 17.39 26.15 -2.14
C ALA A 282 17.59 25.61 -0.72
N GLU A 283 16.66 25.92 0.19
CA GLU A 283 16.68 25.41 1.57
C GLU A 283 16.55 23.88 1.61
N TYR A 284 15.57 23.29 0.89
CA TYR A 284 15.43 21.83 0.81
C TYR A 284 16.64 21.16 0.14
N VAL A 285 17.16 21.74 -0.95
CA VAL A 285 18.35 21.19 -1.62
C VAL A 285 19.55 21.18 -0.67
N SER A 286 19.71 22.23 0.14
CA SER A 286 20.78 22.32 1.12
C SER A 286 20.60 21.31 2.25
N ALA A 287 19.38 21.14 2.77
CA ALA A 287 19.08 20.17 3.81
C ALA A 287 19.28 18.71 3.35
N LEU A 288 18.82 18.37 2.14
CA LEU A 288 18.94 17.01 1.60
C LEU A 288 20.40 16.57 1.37
N LYS A 289 21.33 17.51 1.17
CA LYS A 289 22.78 17.21 1.08
C LYS A 289 23.36 16.69 2.39
N LEU A 290 22.75 17.05 3.53
CA LEU A 290 23.22 16.65 4.86
C LEU A 290 22.66 15.28 5.30
N LEU A 291 21.65 14.76 4.59
CA LEU A 291 21.02 13.49 4.92
C LEU A 291 21.78 12.30 4.35
N HIS A 292 21.73 11.19 5.08
CA HIS A 292 22.28 9.92 4.60
C HIS A 292 21.50 9.43 3.38
N LYS A 293 22.23 8.90 2.39
CA LYS A 293 21.63 8.35 1.16
C LYS A 293 20.89 7.04 1.49
N ARG A 294 19.61 6.97 1.10
CA ARG A 294 18.78 5.76 1.23
C ARG A 294 18.96 4.77 0.08
N SER A 295 19.31 5.29 -1.10
CA SER A 295 19.55 4.52 -2.32
C SER A 295 20.99 4.75 -2.78
N LYS A 296 21.60 3.74 -3.40
CA LYS A 296 22.91 3.90 -4.03
C LYS A 296 22.80 4.63 -5.38
N VAL A 297 21.65 4.48 -6.04
CA VAL A 297 21.42 4.96 -7.42
C VAL A 297 20.58 6.24 -7.49
N TRP A 298 19.78 6.54 -6.46
CA TRP A 298 18.93 7.73 -6.45
C TRP A 298 19.33 8.74 -5.38
N ARG A 299 19.30 10.02 -5.76
CA ARG A 299 19.38 11.15 -4.82
C ARG A 299 18.08 11.94 -4.90
N PRO A 300 17.43 12.24 -3.75
CA PRO A 300 16.20 13.03 -3.75
C PRO A 300 16.37 14.35 -4.50
N LYS A 301 15.38 14.70 -5.32
CA LYS A 301 15.35 15.94 -6.09
C LYS A 301 14.33 16.90 -5.50
N VAL A 302 14.59 18.20 -5.64
CA VAL A 302 13.65 19.25 -5.25
C VAL A 302 13.24 20.02 -6.49
N MET A 303 11.95 20.01 -6.77
CA MET A 303 11.37 20.64 -7.96
C MET A 303 10.32 21.67 -7.56
N ARG A 304 10.02 22.60 -8.45
CA ARG A 304 8.95 23.58 -8.31
C ARG A 304 7.92 23.33 -9.38
N ILE A 305 6.65 23.50 -9.04
CA ILE A 305 5.55 23.37 -9.99
C ILE A 305 4.49 24.44 -9.75
N SER A 306 3.71 24.70 -10.78
CA SER A 306 2.40 25.32 -10.65
C SER A 306 1.36 24.47 -11.36
N ALA A 307 0.46 23.85 -10.59
CA ALA A 307 -0.67 23.14 -11.16
C ALA A 307 -1.68 24.09 -11.83
N LYS A 308 -1.63 25.39 -11.53
CA LYS A 308 -2.49 26.42 -12.13
C LYS A 308 -2.05 26.75 -13.56
N THR A 309 -0.74 26.90 -13.78
CA THR A 309 -0.18 27.22 -15.11
C THR A 309 0.25 25.99 -15.89
N GLY A 310 0.38 24.83 -15.22
CA GLY A 310 0.96 23.61 -15.78
C GLY A 310 2.49 23.55 -15.73
N GLU A 311 3.16 24.62 -15.27
CA GLU A 311 4.63 24.69 -15.23
C GLU A 311 5.23 23.60 -14.33
N GLY A 312 6.23 22.89 -14.85
CA GLY A 312 7.00 21.87 -14.14
C GLY A 312 6.30 20.51 -13.98
N ILE A 313 5.05 20.36 -14.43
CA ILE A 313 4.29 19.10 -14.29
C ILE A 313 4.89 17.98 -15.17
N SER A 314 5.25 18.29 -16.42
CA SER A 314 5.93 17.33 -17.30
C SER A 314 7.33 16.99 -16.78
N ASP A 315 8.09 17.98 -16.31
CA ASP A 315 9.43 17.74 -15.77
C ASP A 315 9.40 16.81 -14.56
N VAL A 316 8.37 16.94 -13.71
CA VAL A 316 8.14 16.02 -12.58
C VAL A 316 7.92 14.59 -13.07
N TRP A 317 7.13 14.40 -14.13
CA TRP A 317 6.94 13.07 -14.72
C TRP A 317 8.26 12.49 -15.26
N ASP A 318 9.06 13.30 -15.95
CA ASP A 318 10.33 12.84 -16.52
C ASP A 318 11.32 12.44 -15.42
N LYS A 319 11.27 13.10 -14.24
CA LYS A 319 12.04 12.67 -13.06
C LYS A 319 11.47 11.42 -12.38
N MET A 320 10.17 11.21 -12.44
CA MET A 320 9.53 10.00 -11.93
C MET A 320 9.91 8.77 -12.76
N THR A 321 9.91 8.89 -14.09
CA THR A 321 10.32 7.82 -15.00
C THR A 321 11.81 7.53 -14.87
N GLU A 322 12.66 8.57 -14.77
CA GLU A 322 14.10 8.41 -14.47
C GLU A 322 14.32 7.63 -13.17
N PHE A 323 13.58 7.96 -12.09
CA PHE A 323 13.63 7.22 -10.84
C PHE A 323 13.24 5.75 -11.04
N GLN A 324 12.11 5.50 -11.70
CA GLN A 324 11.59 4.16 -11.91
C GLN A 324 12.62 3.29 -12.65
N GLU A 325 13.20 3.81 -13.73
CA GLU A 325 14.20 3.11 -14.54
C GLU A 325 15.47 2.78 -13.75
N LEU A 326 16.02 3.74 -13.01
CA LEU A 326 17.22 3.53 -12.18
C LEU A 326 16.97 2.51 -11.06
N MET A 327 15.82 2.59 -10.41
CA MET A 327 15.45 1.70 -9.31
C MET A 327 15.11 0.28 -9.79
N LEU A 328 14.58 0.13 -11.00
CA LEU A 328 14.38 -1.17 -11.65
C LEU A 328 15.70 -1.79 -12.07
N THR A 329 16.57 -1.01 -12.74
CA THR A 329 17.86 -1.49 -13.27
C THR A 329 18.80 -1.93 -12.13
N SER A 330 18.78 -1.21 -11.00
CA SER A 330 19.55 -1.59 -9.81
C SER A 330 18.94 -2.74 -9.00
N GLY A 331 17.70 -3.13 -9.27
CA GLY A 331 16.92 -4.10 -8.48
C GLY A 331 16.44 -3.56 -7.12
N GLU A 332 16.73 -2.31 -6.77
CA GLU A 332 16.31 -1.71 -5.50
C GLU A 332 14.78 -1.59 -5.39
N LEU A 333 14.06 -1.37 -6.50
CA LEU A 333 12.59 -1.27 -6.50
C LEU A 333 11.92 -2.57 -6.06
N LEU A 334 12.34 -3.70 -6.64
CA LEU A 334 11.80 -5.02 -6.30
C LEU A 334 12.17 -5.41 -4.86
N ALA A 335 13.37 -5.06 -4.41
CA ALA A 335 13.77 -5.26 -3.01
C ALA A 335 12.90 -4.43 -2.04
N LYS A 336 12.60 -3.16 -2.39
CA LYS A 336 11.71 -2.29 -1.61
C LYS A 336 10.30 -2.86 -1.51
N ARG A 337 9.70 -3.30 -2.63
CA ARG A 337 8.37 -3.94 -2.65
C ARG A 337 8.31 -5.20 -1.79
N ARG A 338 9.31 -6.08 -1.89
CA ARG A 338 9.38 -7.30 -1.05
C ARG A 338 9.45 -6.96 0.44
N ARG A 339 10.20 -5.91 0.81
CA ARG A 339 10.27 -5.45 2.21
C ARG A 339 8.91 -4.91 2.68
N GLN A 340 8.25 -4.09 1.86
CA GLN A 340 6.92 -3.56 2.17
C GLN A 340 5.88 -4.68 2.33
N GLN A 341 5.91 -5.72 1.48
CA GLN A 341 5.03 -6.88 1.60
C GLN A 341 5.21 -7.62 2.93
N LYS A 342 6.45 -7.81 3.38
CA LYS A 342 6.74 -8.43 4.69
C LYS A 342 6.20 -7.59 5.84
N VAL A 343 6.43 -6.28 5.80
CA VAL A 343 5.90 -5.35 6.82
C VAL A 343 4.38 -5.40 6.84
N TRP A 344 3.75 -5.37 5.67
CA TRP A 344 2.29 -5.43 5.55
C TRP A 344 1.71 -6.73 6.11
N MET A 345 2.30 -7.88 5.80
CA MET A 345 1.90 -9.17 6.39
C MET A 345 1.92 -9.11 7.92
N TRP A 346 2.99 -8.59 8.52
CA TRP A 346 3.09 -8.45 9.97
C TRP A 346 2.07 -7.47 10.56
N ASN A 347 1.77 -6.38 9.88
CA ASN A 347 0.72 -5.45 10.31
C ASN A 347 -0.65 -6.12 10.33
N VAL A 348 -0.98 -6.90 9.28
CA VAL A 348 -2.24 -7.66 9.23
C VAL A 348 -2.32 -8.68 10.37
N ILE A 349 -1.22 -9.38 10.66
CA ILE A 349 -1.14 -10.32 11.79
C ILE A 349 -1.38 -9.60 13.11
N GLN A 350 -0.64 -8.51 13.37
CA GLN A 350 -0.74 -7.74 14.60
C GLN A 350 -2.16 -7.21 14.82
N GLU A 351 -2.78 -6.63 13.79
CA GLU A 351 -4.15 -6.14 13.87
C GLU A 351 -5.14 -7.27 14.12
N SER A 352 -4.98 -8.43 13.46
CA SER A 352 -5.88 -9.57 13.67
C SER A 352 -5.74 -10.16 15.07
N MET A 353 -4.51 -10.23 15.61
CA MET A 353 -4.28 -10.67 16.98
C MET A 353 -4.92 -9.72 17.98
N LEU A 354 -4.73 -8.41 17.81
CA LEU A 354 -5.34 -7.40 18.69
C LEU A 354 -6.87 -7.43 18.63
N ASP A 355 -7.45 -7.64 17.44
CA ASP A 355 -8.89 -7.77 17.26
C ASP A 355 -9.43 -9.01 17.99
N HIS A 356 -8.80 -10.17 17.82
CA HIS A 356 -9.17 -11.38 18.55
C HIS A 356 -8.98 -11.24 20.07
N PHE A 357 -7.89 -10.62 20.49
CA PHE A 357 -7.59 -10.37 21.91
C PHE A 357 -8.67 -9.51 22.57
N ARG A 358 -9.04 -8.38 21.95
CA ARG A 358 -10.06 -7.45 22.48
C ARG A 358 -11.47 -8.03 22.50
N HIS A 359 -11.78 -8.97 21.59
CA HIS A 359 -13.08 -9.62 21.54
C HIS A 359 -13.17 -10.90 22.37
N HIS A 360 -12.05 -11.35 22.97
CA HIS A 360 -12.07 -12.46 23.91
C HIS A 360 -12.87 -12.04 25.15
N SER A 361 -13.89 -12.84 25.52
CA SER A 361 -14.87 -12.47 26.56
C SER A 361 -14.20 -12.02 27.86
N GLU A 362 -13.25 -12.82 28.35
CA GLU A 362 -12.59 -12.56 29.63
C GLU A 362 -11.66 -11.34 29.61
N VAL A 363 -11.02 -11.10 28.47
CA VAL A 363 -10.17 -9.91 28.28
C VAL A 363 -11.06 -8.67 28.23
N LYS A 364 -12.15 -8.74 27.46
CA LYS A 364 -13.13 -7.67 27.30
C LYS A 364 -13.72 -7.23 28.64
N ASP A 365 -14.02 -8.18 29.52
CA ASP A 365 -14.60 -7.90 30.83
C ASP A 365 -13.57 -7.27 31.80
N GLN A 366 -12.29 -7.63 31.69
CA GLN A 366 -11.22 -7.12 32.57
C GLN A 366 -10.63 -5.78 32.13
N ILE A 367 -10.71 -5.42 30.83
CA ILE A 367 -10.09 -4.19 30.28
C ILE A 367 -10.49 -2.92 31.06
N PRO A 368 -11.78 -2.61 31.29
CA PRO A 368 -12.15 -1.34 31.93
C PRO A 368 -11.56 -1.21 33.34
N LEU A 369 -11.63 -2.28 34.13
CA LEU A 369 -11.10 -2.30 35.50
C LEU A 369 -9.57 -2.10 35.53
N LEU A 370 -8.85 -2.71 34.59
CA LEU A 370 -7.39 -2.59 34.54
C LEU A 370 -6.93 -1.25 33.96
N GLU A 371 -7.69 -0.66 33.02
CA GLU A 371 -7.44 0.70 32.52
C GLU A 371 -7.58 1.74 33.65
N ASP A 372 -8.62 1.66 34.47
CA ASP A 372 -8.81 2.54 35.63
C ASP A 372 -7.67 2.40 36.64
N LYS A 373 -7.27 1.17 36.99
CA LYS A 373 -6.15 0.92 37.90
C LYS A 373 -4.80 1.44 37.38
N VAL A 374 -4.60 1.43 36.06
CA VAL A 374 -3.39 2.01 35.45
C VAL A 374 -3.47 3.53 35.47
N ALA A 375 -4.63 4.12 35.17
CA ALA A 375 -4.84 5.56 35.19
C ALA A 375 -4.65 6.15 36.59
N ASP A 376 -5.09 5.44 37.63
CA ASP A 376 -4.94 5.81 39.04
C ASP A 376 -3.53 5.55 39.59
N GLY A 377 -2.63 4.97 38.78
CA GLY A 377 -1.27 4.63 39.20
C GLY A 377 -1.17 3.46 40.19
N ILE A 378 -2.26 2.72 40.39
CA ILE A 378 -2.33 1.52 41.26
C ILE A 378 -1.56 0.35 40.63
N LEU A 379 -1.58 0.26 39.30
CA LEU A 379 -0.96 -0.83 38.55
C LEU A 379 -0.09 -0.29 37.41
N SER A 380 1.08 -0.90 37.18
CA SER A 380 1.91 -0.53 36.03
C SER A 380 1.30 -1.05 34.71
N PRO A 381 1.46 -0.33 33.58
CA PRO A 381 0.95 -0.80 32.28
C PRO A 381 1.47 -2.19 31.89
N GLY A 382 2.72 -2.51 32.23
CA GLY A 382 3.31 -3.83 31.96
C GLY A 382 2.60 -4.95 32.72
N LEU A 383 2.34 -4.74 34.02
CA LEU A 383 1.62 -5.72 34.83
C LEU A 383 0.16 -5.88 34.39
N ALA A 384 -0.51 -4.80 33.96
CA ALA A 384 -1.88 -4.87 33.42
C ALA A 384 -1.92 -5.73 32.15
N ALA A 385 -0.96 -5.51 31.25
CA ALA A 385 -0.81 -6.30 30.03
C ALA A 385 -0.58 -7.79 30.35
N ASP A 386 0.29 -8.12 31.31
CA ASP A 386 0.53 -9.50 31.72
C ASP A 386 -0.72 -10.18 32.28
N LEU A 387 -1.53 -9.46 33.07
CA LEU A 387 -2.81 -9.97 33.59
C LEU A 387 -3.81 -10.26 32.45
N LEU A 388 -3.97 -9.33 31.52
CA LEU A 388 -4.84 -9.54 30.35
C LEU A 388 -4.34 -10.68 29.46
N LEU A 389 -3.03 -10.83 29.30
CA LEU A 389 -2.43 -11.94 28.54
C LEU A 389 -2.65 -13.29 29.22
N ARG A 390 -2.66 -13.36 30.55
CA ARG A 390 -3.01 -14.58 31.29
C ARG A 390 -4.49 -14.93 31.09
N ALA A 391 -5.38 -13.96 31.26
CA ALA A 391 -6.82 -14.12 31.02
C ALA A 391 -7.14 -14.60 29.59
N PHE A 392 -6.34 -14.19 28.59
CA PHE A 392 -6.47 -14.68 27.22
C PHE A 392 -6.02 -16.15 27.04
N LYS A 393 -4.98 -16.57 27.77
CA LYS A 393 -4.41 -17.93 27.66
C LYS A 393 -5.20 -18.99 28.40
N GLU A 394 -5.80 -18.66 29.55
CA GLU A 394 -6.46 -19.63 30.43
C GLU A 394 -7.77 -20.22 29.83
N LYS A 395 -8.29 -19.64 28.75
CA LYS A 395 -9.49 -20.10 28.02
C LYS A 395 -9.29 -20.44 26.53
N SER A 396 -8.05 -20.44 26.03
CA SER A 396 -7.74 -20.77 24.62
C SER A 396 -7.63 -22.26 24.35
#